data_AF-A0A952BFL7-F1
#
_entry.id   AF-A0A952BFL7-F1
#
_cell.length_a   1.000
_cell.length_b   1.000
_cell.length_c   1.000
_cell.angle_alpha   90.00
_cell.angle_beta   90.00
_cell.angle_gamma   90.00
#
_symmetry.space_group_name_H-M   'P 1'
#
loop_
_entity.id
_entity.type
_entity.pdbx_description
1 polymer ?
#
loop_
_entity_poly.entity_id
_entity_poly.type
_entity_poly.pdbx_seq_one_letter_code
_entity_poly.pdbx_strand_id
1 'polypeptide(L)'
;MVLATILSFVLILGLLIVVHKLGHFVVGRAFCGASQPMDLDLSLEDTSIWARTAIVLAGPAANFLLAVVLFWGLLTFVGRPVPPNSTAVGLVMGGFPAAEAGIVTGDLIVAVNGDQVKNWQELTQQIHPRAGQTVRLTVKRDGKRFEVVLTPRAITQQSVGDRTVTVGAIGVAPADSFVTNRLNPLPALVDASKRTAETIVMIIMGMGKVIVGVFSLQTTGGQILMAQMTAPQVQQGFVNMILFTALLSINLGVLNLLPFPFLDGGRLCFLVIEVLQGRPVSLKVLRMAQWVAVALLVVLIMLAVCLAFYDEIFRYLKTL
;
A
#
# COMPACT_ATOMS: atom_id res chain seq x y z
N MET A 1 16.65 0.92 -21.16
CA MET A 1 15.70 0.46 -20.13
C MET A 1 16.14 0.86 -18.72
N VAL A 2 17.32 0.45 -18.25
CA VAL A 2 17.85 0.75 -16.90
C VAL A 2 17.96 2.26 -16.60
N LEU A 3 18.51 3.05 -17.52
CA LEU A 3 18.69 4.50 -17.34
C LEU A 3 17.36 5.23 -17.10
N ALA A 4 16.29 4.86 -17.83
CA ALA A 4 14.97 5.46 -17.68
C ALA A 4 14.33 5.12 -16.33
N THR A 5 14.51 3.89 -15.84
CA THR A 5 14.06 3.47 -14.50
C THR A 5 14.77 4.26 -13.41
N ILE A 6 16.10 4.39 -13.50
CA ILE A 6 16.90 5.16 -12.54
C ILE A 6 16.45 6.64 -12.55
N LEU A 7 16.33 7.24 -13.73
CA LEU A 7 15.91 8.63 -13.86
C LEU A 7 14.50 8.86 -13.26
N SER A 8 13.55 7.96 -13.55
CA SER A 8 12.19 8.04 -13.01
C SER A 8 12.18 7.90 -11.49
N PHE A 9 13.00 6.99 -10.95
CA PHE A 9 13.13 6.80 -9.52
C PHE A 9 13.73 8.05 -8.84
N VAL A 10 14.79 8.63 -9.40
CA VAL A 10 15.39 9.87 -8.88
C VAL A 10 14.41 11.03 -8.94
N LEU A 11 13.62 11.15 -10.01
CA LEU A 11 12.59 12.18 -10.13
C LEU A 11 11.49 12.03 -9.07
N ILE A 12 10.99 10.81 -8.89
CA ILE A 12 9.99 10.52 -7.85
C ILE A 12 10.57 10.83 -6.47
N LEU A 13 11.77 10.33 -6.16
CA LEU A 13 12.40 10.57 -4.86
C LEU A 13 12.66 12.06 -4.63
N GLY A 14 13.13 12.78 -5.66
CA GLY A 14 13.32 14.22 -5.62
C GLY A 14 12.02 14.97 -5.30
N LEU A 15 10.92 14.63 -5.98
CA LEU A 15 9.59 15.17 -5.70
C LEU A 15 9.18 14.92 -4.23
N LEU A 16 9.34 13.70 -3.75
CA LEU A 16 8.96 13.33 -2.37
C LEU A 16 9.79 14.11 -1.33
N ILE A 17 11.10 14.23 -1.54
CA ILE A 17 11.98 15.01 -0.65
C ILE A 17 11.57 16.49 -0.66
N VAL A 18 11.27 17.05 -1.83
CA VAL A 18 10.84 18.45 -1.96
C VAL A 18 9.53 18.68 -1.24
N VAL A 19 8.53 17.84 -1.44
CA VAL A 19 7.22 17.96 -0.77
C VAL A 19 7.36 17.84 0.74
N HIS A 20 8.17 16.89 1.20
CA HIS A 20 8.45 16.70 2.61
C HIS A 20 9.11 17.94 3.24
N LYS A 21 10.18 18.46 2.62
CA LYS A 21 10.87 19.68 3.08
C LYS A 21 9.95 20.91 3.01
N LEU A 22 9.09 20.98 2.00
CA LEU A 22 8.10 22.05 1.87
C LEU A 22 7.11 22.04 3.04
N GLY A 23 6.69 20.87 3.51
CA GLY A 23 5.86 20.74 4.71
C GLY A 23 6.49 21.42 5.92
N HIS A 24 7.73 21.07 6.24
CA HIS A 24 8.49 21.71 7.31
C HIS A 24 8.63 23.23 7.10
N PHE A 25 8.95 23.66 5.89
CA PHE A 25 9.14 25.08 5.57
C PHE A 25 7.84 25.89 5.74
N VAL A 26 6.70 25.39 5.25
CA VAL A 26 5.41 26.09 5.35
C VAL A 26 5.02 26.31 6.80
N VAL A 27 5.14 25.27 7.62
CA VAL A 27 4.81 25.34 9.05
C VAL A 27 5.85 26.16 9.81
N GLY A 28 7.14 25.99 9.53
CA GLY A 28 8.22 26.77 10.15
C GLY A 28 8.11 28.26 9.85
N ARG A 29 7.72 28.63 8.62
CA ARG A 29 7.45 30.03 8.27
C ARG A 29 6.26 30.60 9.04
N ALA A 30 5.20 29.82 9.22
CA ALA A 30 4.01 30.25 9.94
C ALA A 30 4.27 30.49 11.44
N PHE A 31 5.10 29.67 12.08
CA PHE A 31 5.39 29.78 13.52
C PHE A 31 6.61 30.65 13.85
N CYS A 32 7.63 30.69 12.99
CA CYS A 32 8.95 31.24 13.34
C CYS A 32 9.46 32.27 12.32
N GLY A 33 8.71 32.58 11.26
CA GLY A 33 9.13 33.53 10.23
C GLY A 33 10.31 33.05 9.36
N ALA A 34 10.59 31.74 9.34
CA ALA A 34 11.71 31.16 8.61
C ALA A 34 11.76 31.64 7.14
N SER A 35 12.91 32.19 6.74
CA SER A 35 13.17 32.69 5.39
C SER A 35 13.63 31.61 4.43
N GLN A 36 14.37 30.59 4.90
CA GLN A 36 14.86 29.49 4.08
C GLN A 36 14.63 28.10 4.70
N PRO A 37 14.56 27.02 3.90
CA PRO A 37 14.29 25.66 4.38
C PRO A 37 15.35 25.09 5.34
N MET A 38 16.57 25.63 5.32
CA MET A 38 17.70 25.17 6.14
C MET A 38 17.84 25.91 7.47
N ASP A 39 17.16 27.05 7.64
CA ASP A 39 17.18 27.85 8.87
C ASP A 39 16.37 27.21 10.02
N LEU A 40 15.58 26.18 9.71
CA LEU A 40 14.69 25.53 10.68
C LEU A 40 15.44 24.92 11.86
N ASP A 41 16.60 24.29 11.68
CA ASP A 41 17.29 23.61 12.78
C ASP A 41 17.88 24.59 13.82
N LEU A 42 18.15 25.84 13.41
CA LEU A 42 18.69 26.90 14.26
C LEU A 42 17.59 27.73 14.95
N SER A 43 16.42 27.89 14.34
CA SER A 43 15.34 28.71 14.91
C SER A 43 14.52 28.00 16.00
N LEU A 44 14.75 26.71 16.25
CA LEU A 44 13.90 25.91 17.15
C LEU A 44 14.22 26.12 18.64
N GLU A 45 15.40 26.63 19.00
CA GLU A 45 15.80 26.76 20.42
C GLU A 45 14.93 27.76 21.20
N ASP A 46 14.47 28.84 20.57
CA ASP A 46 13.65 29.88 21.22
C ASP A 46 12.13 29.68 21.01
N THR A 47 11.73 28.57 20.38
CA THR A 47 10.34 28.33 19.99
C THR A 47 9.64 27.37 20.94
N SER A 48 8.33 27.58 21.13
CA SER A 48 7.53 26.70 21.99
C SER A 48 7.60 25.24 21.53
N ILE A 49 7.55 24.31 22.49
CA ILE A 49 7.55 22.86 22.24
C ILE A 49 6.45 22.46 21.24
N TRP A 50 5.29 23.11 21.31
CA TRP A 50 4.18 22.89 20.36
C TRP A 50 4.54 23.32 18.93
N ALA A 51 5.18 24.46 18.76
CA ALA A 51 5.65 24.92 17.44
C ALA A 51 6.68 23.93 16.86
N ARG A 52 7.67 23.51 17.66
CA ARG A 52 8.67 22.51 17.27
C ARG A 52 8.01 21.18 16.89
N THR A 53 7.04 20.73 17.66
CA THR A 53 6.29 19.50 17.41
C THR A 53 5.50 19.59 16.09
N ALA A 54 4.78 20.70 15.87
CA ALA A 54 4.03 20.94 14.64
C ALA A 54 4.95 20.97 13.41
N ILE A 55 6.11 21.63 13.52
CA ILE A 55 7.13 21.69 12.46
C ILE A 55 7.63 20.30 12.13
N VAL A 56 8.00 19.48 13.12
CA VAL A 56 8.53 18.13 12.91
C VAL A 56 7.47 17.21 12.28
N LEU A 57 6.20 17.34 12.68
CA LEU A 57 5.10 16.56 12.08
C LEU A 57 4.71 17.02 10.67
N ALA A 58 5.06 18.25 10.29
CA ALA A 58 4.66 18.83 9.01
C ALA A 58 5.24 18.09 7.79
N GLY A 59 6.47 17.57 7.90
CA GLY A 59 7.10 16.79 6.84
C GLY A 59 6.34 15.49 6.54
N PRO A 60 6.15 14.59 7.52
CA PRO A 60 5.33 13.39 7.35
C PRO A 60 3.89 13.69 6.91
N ALA A 61 3.27 14.74 7.46
CA ALA A 61 1.93 15.16 7.08
C ALA A 61 1.84 15.60 5.61
N ALA A 62 2.84 16.32 5.09
CA ALA A 62 2.91 16.71 3.69
C ALA A 62 2.98 15.50 2.74
N ASN A 63 3.70 14.44 3.14
CA ASN A 63 3.73 13.19 2.39
C ASN A 63 2.36 12.48 2.39
N PHE A 64 1.68 12.39 3.53
CA PHE A 64 0.33 11.83 3.57
C PHE A 64 -0.66 12.64 2.74
N LEU A 65 -0.56 13.97 2.78
CA LEU A 65 -1.39 14.85 1.96
C LEU A 65 -1.12 14.64 0.47
N LEU A 66 0.14 14.53 0.05
CA LEU A 66 0.50 14.23 -1.33
C LEU A 66 -0.13 12.91 -1.79
N ALA A 67 -0.06 11.86 -0.97
CA ALA A 67 -0.68 10.58 -1.29
C ALA A 67 -2.20 10.68 -1.45
N VAL A 68 -2.88 11.44 -0.58
CA VAL A 68 -4.31 11.72 -0.73
C VAL A 68 -4.59 12.44 -2.05
N VAL A 69 -3.82 13.48 -2.40
CA VAL A 69 -3.99 14.23 -3.66
C VAL A 69 -3.79 13.32 -4.89
N LEU A 70 -2.75 12.46 -4.86
CA LEU A 70 -2.46 11.53 -5.95
C LEU A 70 -3.57 10.48 -6.13
N PHE A 71 -4.06 9.88 -5.04
CA PHE A 71 -5.18 8.95 -5.11
C PHE A 71 -6.48 9.65 -5.51
N TRP A 72 -6.72 10.85 -5.02
CA TRP A 72 -7.90 11.65 -5.35
C TRP A 72 -7.95 11.98 -6.84
N GLY A 73 -6.85 12.46 -7.40
CA GLY A 73 -6.72 12.72 -8.83
C GLY A 73 -6.94 11.46 -9.66
N LEU A 74 -6.35 10.33 -9.24
CA LEU A 74 -6.55 9.06 -9.92
C LEU A 74 -8.02 8.63 -9.92
N LEU A 75 -8.69 8.65 -8.75
CA LEU A 75 -10.08 8.24 -8.62
C LEU A 75 -11.06 9.17 -9.36
N THR A 76 -10.71 10.45 -9.50
CA THR A 76 -11.54 11.44 -10.20
C THR A 76 -11.40 11.33 -11.72
N PHE A 77 -10.15 11.27 -12.24
CA PHE A 77 -9.90 11.35 -13.68
C PHE A 77 -9.82 9.98 -14.36
N VAL A 78 -9.29 8.98 -13.67
CA VAL A 78 -9.14 7.61 -14.20
C VAL A 78 -10.30 6.73 -13.73
N GLY A 79 -10.74 6.92 -12.48
CA GLY A 79 -11.78 6.11 -11.86
C GLY A 79 -11.22 4.87 -11.15
N ARG A 80 -12.12 4.15 -10.48
CA ARG A 80 -11.80 2.87 -9.82
C ARG A 80 -12.18 1.72 -10.76
N PRO A 81 -11.33 0.69 -10.93
CA PRO A 81 -11.76 -0.53 -11.57
C PRO A 81 -12.82 -1.19 -10.68
N VAL A 82 -14.05 -1.26 -11.18
CA VAL A 82 -15.14 -2.00 -10.54
C VAL A 82 -15.47 -3.22 -11.39
N PRO A 83 -15.93 -4.31 -10.77
CA PRO A 83 -16.45 -5.45 -11.52
C PRO A 83 -17.48 -4.95 -12.55
N PRO A 84 -17.53 -5.55 -13.74
CA PRO A 84 -18.40 -5.05 -14.80
C PRO A 84 -19.86 -5.07 -14.36
N ASN A 85 -20.62 -4.13 -14.92
CA ASN A 85 -22.07 -4.05 -14.73
C ASN A 85 -22.79 -5.09 -15.61
N SER A 86 -22.33 -6.33 -15.49
CA SER A 86 -22.69 -7.48 -16.30
C SER A 86 -22.51 -8.74 -15.45
N THR A 87 -23.31 -9.75 -15.74
CA THR A 87 -23.20 -11.09 -15.14
C THR A 87 -22.71 -12.13 -16.15
N ALA A 88 -22.16 -11.66 -17.27
CA ALA A 88 -21.64 -12.51 -18.33
C ALA A 88 -20.40 -13.26 -17.89
N VAL A 89 -20.42 -14.57 -18.09
CA VAL A 89 -19.31 -15.48 -17.82
C VAL A 89 -18.33 -15.45 -18.99
N GLY A 90 -17.09 -15.06 -18.72
CA GLY A 90 -16.01 -14.98 -19.71
C GLY A 90 -15.09 -16.18 -19.70
N LEU A 91 -14.80 -16.66 -18.50
CA LEU A 91 -13.92 -17.79 -18.27
C LEU A 91 -14.60 -18.76 -17.32
N VAL A 92 -14.49 -20.05 -17.62
CA VAL A 92 -14.87 -21.14 -16.72
C VAL A 92 -13.61 -21.95 -16.44
N MET A 93 -13.24 -22.04 -15.17
CA MET A 93 -12.07 -22.78 -14.71
C MET A 93 -12.38 -24.28 -14.65
N GLY A 94 -11.58 -25.10 -15.33
CA GLY A 94 -11.72 -26.55 -15.27
C GLY A 94 -11.53 -27.09 -13.83
N GLY A 95 -12.29 -28.14 -13.49
CA GLY A 95 -12.24 -28.77 -12.17
C GLY A 95 -12.86 -27.96 -11.04
N PHE A 96 -13.70 -26.96 -11.36
CA PHE A 96 -14.51 -26.21 -10.41
C PHE A 96 -16.02 -26.47 -10.59
N PRO A 97 -16.85 -26.19 -9.57
CA PRO A 97 -18.29 -26.51 -9.58
C PRO A 97 -19.07 -25.95 -10.79
N ALA A 98 -18.73 -24.77 -11.31
CA ALA A 98 -19.42 -24.22 -12.48
C ALA A 98 -19.16 -25.03 -13.76
N ALA A 99 -17.92 -25.51 -13.95
CA ALA A 99 -17.57 -26.35 -15.10
C ALA A 99 -18.30 -27.70 -15.03
N GLU A 100 -18.32 -28.32 -13.84
CA GLU A 100 -19.01 -29.59 -13.58
C GLU A 100 -20.53 -29.46 -13.77
N ALA A 101 -21.09 -28.30 -13.45
CA ALA A 101 -22.52 -28.01 -13.61
C ALA A 101 -22.90 -27.54 -15.03
N GLY A 102 -21.96 -27.56 -15.98
CA GLY A 102 -22.22 -27.27 -17.40
C GLY A 102 -22.37 -25.79 -17.75
N ILE A 103 -21.88 -24.88 -16.88
CA ILE A 103 -21.76 -23.46 -17.20
C ILE A 103 -20.63 -23.28 -18.22
N VAL A 104 -20.86 -22.45 -19.23
CA VAL A 104 -19.88 -22.18 -20.29
C VAL A 104 -19.67 -20.68 -20.47
N THR A 105 -18.56 -20.31 -21.12
CA THR A 105 -18.32 -18.93 -21.55
C THR A 105 -19.46 -18.43 -22.43
N GLY A 106 -19.94 -17.21 -22.17
CA GLY A 106 -21.09 -16.58 -22.81
C GLY A 106 -22.39 -16.67 -22.01
N ASP A 107 -22.45 -17.49 -20.96
CA ASP A 107 -23.62 -17.58 -20.08
C ASP A 107 -23.84 -16.29 -19.27
N LEU A 108 -25.11 -15.93 -19.04
CA LEU A 108 -25.50 -14.84 -18.14
C LEU A 108 -26.12 -15.41 -16.86
N ILE A 109 -25.49 -15.19 -15.71
CA ILE A 109 -26.08 -15.59 -14.42
C ILE A 109 -27.04 -14.48 -13.97
N VAL A 110 -28.35 -14.73 -13.98
CA VAL A 110 -29.37 -13.69 -13.74
C VAL A 110 -29.99 -13.75 -12.35
N ALA A 111 -29.87 -14.87 -11.65
CA ALA A 111 -30.30 -15.00 -10.26
C ALA A 111 -29.49 -16.04 -9.50
N VAL A 112 -29.39 -15.86 -8.18
CA VAL A 112 -28.83 -16.82 -7.23
C VAL A 112 -29.90 -17.12 -6.18
N ASN A 113 -30.29 -18.39 -6.05
CA ASN A 113 -31.38 -18.86 -5.19
C ASN A 113 -32.72 -18.12 -5.38
N GLY A 114 -33.00 -17.67 -6.62
CA GLY A 114 -34.19 -16.90 -6.96
C GLY A 114 -34.04 -15.38 -6.80
N ASP A 115 -33.01 -14.91 -6.11
CA ASP A 115 -32.71 -13.48 -5.98
C ASP A 115 -31.98 -12.97 -7.22
N GLN A 116 -32.54 -11.95 -7.88
CA GLN A 116 -31.92 -11.39 -9.08
C GLN A 116 -30.57 -10.74 -8.78
N VAL A 117 -29.62 -10.93 -9.69
CA VAL A 117 -28.31 -10.27 -9.68
C VAL A 117 -28.13 -9.47 -10.97
N LYS A 118 -27.70 -8.22 -10.83
CA LYS A 118 -27.59 -7.27 -11.95
C LYS A 118 -26.15 -7.05 -12.41
N ASN A 119 -25.18 -7.32 -11.54
CA ASN A 119 -23.77 -7.11 -11.80
C ASN A 119 -22.92 -8.16 -11.11
N TRP A 120 -21.64 -8.20 -11.50
CA TRP A 120 -20.71 -9.18 -10.99
C TRP A 120 -20.45 -9.05 -9.48
N GLN A 121 -20.56 -7.84 -8.94
CA GLN A 121 -20.38 -7.59 -7.51
C GLN A 121 -21.50 -8.25 -6.68
N GLU A 122 -22.76 -8.10 -7.08
CA GLU A 122 -23.91 -8.76 -6.43
C GLU A 122 -23.79 -10.28 -6.53
N LEU A 123 -23.44 -10.81 -7.70
CA LEU A 123 -23.18 -12.24 -7.89
C LEU A 123 -22.11 -12.75 -6.89
N THR A 124 -21.01 -12.02 -6.78
CA THR A 124 -19.89 -12.37 -5.90
C THR A 124 -20.29 -12.32 -4.42
N GLN A 125 -21.04 -11.29 -4.01
CA GLN A 125 -21.57 -11.12 -2.65
C GLN A 125 -22.55 -12.24 -2.26
N GLN A 126 -23.27 -12.81 -3.22
CA GLN A 126 -24.18 -13.92 -3.01
C GLN A 126 -23.45 -15.28 -2.94
N ILE A 127 -22.37 -15.47 -3.69
CA ILE A 127 -21.69 -16.77 -3.81
C ILE A 127 -20.62 -16.97 -2.72
N HIS A 128 -19.80 -15.96 -2.44
CA HIS A 128 -18.69 -16.09 -1.49
C HIS A 128 -19.07 -16.54 -0.07
N PRO A 129 -20.20 -16.09 0.52
CA PRO A 129 -20.60 -16.54 1.85
C PRO A 129 -21.10 -18.00 1.90
N ARG A 130 -21.40 -18.61 0.75
CA ARG A 130 -22.10 -19.91 0.64
C ARG A 130 -21.14 -21.07 0.33
N ALA A 131 -19.93 -21.03 0.87
CA ALA A 131 -18.97 -22.13 0.74
C ALA A 131 -19.57 -23.44 1.30
N GLY A 132 -19.56 -24.52 0.52
CA GLY A 132 -20.12 -25.82 0.90
C GLY A 132 -21.66 -25.89 0.92
N GLN A 133 -22.37 -24.80 0.61
CA GLN A 133 -23.82 -24.77 0.57
C GLN A 133 -24.31 -24.84 -0.87
N THR A 134 -25.19 -25.78 -1.19
CA THR A 134 -25.77 -25.88 -2.53
C THR A 134 -26.51 -24.60 -2.90
N VAL A 135 -26.15 -24.01 -4.04
CA VAL A 135 -26.79 -22.84 -4.63
C VAL A 135 -27.45 -23.21 -5.95
N ARG A 136 -28.58 -22.56 -6.22
CA ARG A 136 -29.31 -22.65 -7.47
C ARG A 136 -29.08 -21.37 -8.28
N LEU A 137 -28.51 -21.49 -9.46
CA LEU A 137 -28.26 -20.38 -10.37
C LEU A 137 -29.29 -20.41 -11.49
N THR A 138 -29.96 -19.29 -11.72
CA THR A 138 -30.72 -19.10 -12.96
C THR A 138 -29.76 -18.55 -14.01
N VAL A 139 -29.50 -19.35 -15.04
CA VAL A 139 -28.58 -19.02 -16.14
C VAL A 139 -29.38 -18.75 -17.41
N LYS A 140 -28.96 -17.74 -18.17
CA LYS A 140 -29.52 -17.42 -19.49
C LYS A 140 -28.47 -17.68 -20.57
N ARG A 141 -28.78 -18.57 -21.50
CA ARG A 141 -27.98 -18.94 -22.69
C ARG A 141 -28.87 -18.87 -23.93
N ASP A 142 -28.43 -18.17 -24.97
CA ASP A 142 -29.18 -18.00 -26.23
C ASP A 142 -30.64 -17.56 -26.03
N GLY A 143 -30.88 -16.66 -25.06
CA GLY A 143 -32.22 -16.15 -24.75
C GLY A 143 -33.07 -17.05 -23.84
N LYS A 144 -32.73 -18.33 -23.67
CA LYS A 144 -33.46 -19.28 -22.81
C LYS A 144 -32.90 -19.26 -21.40
N ARG A 145 -33.78 -19.42 -20.41
CA ARG A 145 -33.41 -19.54 -18.99
C ARG A 145 -33.46 -21.00 -18.56
N PHE A 146 -32.46 -21.42 -17.80
CA PHE A 146 -32.40 -22.75 -17.18
C PHE A 146 -31.77 -22.64 -15.80
N GLU A 147 -32.03 -23.63 -14.97
CA GLU A 147 -31.55 -23.70 -13.59
C GLU A 147 -30.33 -24.62 -13.51
N VAL A 148 -29.28 -24.15 -12.86
CA VAL A 148 -28.05 -24.89 -12.60
C VAL A 148 -27.87 -25.00 -11.09
N VAL A 149 -27.73 -26.21 -10.58
CA VAL A 149 -27.53 -26.45 -9.15
C VAL A 149 -26.08 -26.88 -8.95
N LEU A 150 -25.36 -26.18 -8.08
CA LEU A 150 -23.95 -26.46 -7.79
C LEU A 150 -23.61 -26.10 -6.34
N THR A 151 -22.48 -26.59 -5.85
CA THR A 151 -22.00 -26.30 -4.50
C THR A 151 -20.68 -25.53 -4.58
N PRO A 152 -20.60 -24.27 -4.13
CA PRO A 152 -19.35 -23.50 -4.15
C PRO A 152 -18.27 -24.18 -3.31
N ARG A 153 -17.08 -24.34 -3.88
CA ARG A 153 -15.92 -24.93 -3.20
C ARG A 153 -15.32 -23.89 -2.25
N ALA A 154 -15.00 -24.28 -1.02
CA ALA A 154 -14.26 -23.44 -0.10
C ALA A 154 -12.83 -23.24 -0.60
N ILE A 155 -12.44 -21.99 -0.84
CA ILE A 155 -11.06 -21.62 -1.16
C ILE A 155 -10.57 -20.57 -0.16
N THR A 156 -9.31 -20.69 0.24
CA THR A 156 -8.67 -19.71 1.12
C THR A 156 -8.07 -18.60 0.27
N GLN A 157 -8.56 -17.38 0.40
CA GLN A 157 -7.94 -16.20 -0.20
C GLN A 157 -7.24 -15.38 0.88
N GLN A 158 -6.04 -14.89 0.57
CA GLN A 158 -5.40 -13.88 1.40
C GLN A 158 -6.09 -12.53 1.15
N SER A 159 -6.77 -12.03 2.17
CA SER A 159 -7.26 -10.66 2.19
C SER A 159 -6.17 -9.70 2.66
N VAL A 160 -6.34 -8.42 2.33
CA VAL A 160 -5.45 -7.34 2.77
C VAL A 160 -5.34 -7.37 4.30
N GLY A 161 -4.10 -7.43 4.81
CA GLY A 161 -3.82 -7.44 6.25
C GLY A 161 -3.69 -8.83 6.90
N ASP A 162 -3.43 -9.88 6.12
CA ASP A 162 -3.13 -11.25 6.61
C ASP A 162 -4.33 -11.98 7.25
N ARG A 163 -5.53 -11.53 6.93
CA ARG A 163 -6.75 -12.30 7.19
C ARG A 163 -6.93 -13.28 6.04
N THR A 164 -6.72 -14.56 6.31
CA THR A 164 -7.20 -15.63 5.44
C THR A 164 -8.71 -15.65 5.52
N VAL A 165 -9.39 -15.34 4.42
CA VAL A 165 -10.84 -15.43 4.33
C VAL A 165 -11.15 -16.65 3.49
N THR A 166 -11.85 -17.60 4.08
CA THR A 166 -12.43 -18.72 3.35
C THR A 166 -13.67 -18.23 2.64
N VAL A 167 -13.67 -18.33 1.31
CA VAL A 167 -14.80 -17.92 0.47
C VAL A 167 -15.25 -19.08 -0.40
N GLY A 168 -16.54 -19.10 -0.75
CA GLY A 168 -17.10 -20.00 -1.74
C GLY A 168 -16.69 -19.56 -3.14
N ALA A 169 -16.19 -20.49 -3.94
CA ALA A 169 -15.83 -20.26 -5.33
C ALA A 169 -16.44 -21.30 -6.24
N ILE A 170 -16.99 -20.83 -7.36
CA ILE A 170 -17.61 -21.67 -8.38
C ILE A 170 -16.73 -21.78 -9.64
N GLY A 171 -15.65 -21.00 -9.74
CA GLY A 171 -14.68 -21.07 -10.83
C GLY A 171 -15.10 -20.34 -12.11
N VAL A 172 -15.76 -19.18 -12.00
CA VAL A 172 -16.09 -18.31 -13.15
C VAL A 172 -15.43 -16.95 -13.01
N ALA A 173 -15.09 -16.34 -14.15
CA ALA A 173 -14.61 -14.96 -14.23
C ALA A 173 -15.47 -14.15 -15.22
N PRO A 174 -15.59 -12.83 -15.05
CA PRO A 174 -16.43 -12.01 -15.92
C PRO A 174 -15.90 -11.99 -17.36
N ALA A 175 -16.80 -11.91 -18.34
CA ALA A 175 -16.48 -11.72 -19.76
C ALA A 175 -15.94 -10.32 -20.04
N ASP A 176 -16.51 -9.35 -19.35
CA ASP A 176 -16.14 -7.95 -19.52
C ASP A 176 -14.93 -7.61 -18.64
N SER A 177 -14.08 -6.73 -19.16
CA SER A 177 -13.01 -6.14 -18.37
C SER A 177 -13.59 -5.27 -17.25
N PHE A 178 -12.84 -5.09 -16.16
CA PHE A 178 -13.21 -4.17 -15.09
C PHE A 178 -13.53 -2.80 -15.69
N VAL A 179 -14.74 -2.31 -15.43
CA VAL A 179 -15.17 -1.00 -15.94
C VAL A 179 -14.60 0.06 -15.01
N THR A 180 -14.13 1.17 -15.56
CA THR A 180 -13.71 2.31 -14.76
C THR A 180 -14.95 3.10 -14.36
N ASN A 181 -15.31 3.05 -13.07
CA ASN A 181 -16.30 3.97 -12.53
C ASN A 181 -15.57 5.23 -12.06
N ARG A 182 -15.80 6.36 -12.74
CA ARG A 182 -15.26 7.66 -12.31
C ARG A 182 -16.06 8.16 -11.13
N LEU A 183 -15.38 8.46 -10.03
CA LEU A 183 -16.03 9.01 -8.86
C LEU A 183 -16.15 10.52 -9.03
N ASN A 184 -17.25 11.08 -8.53
CA ASN A 184 -17.34 12.53 -8.35
C ASN A 184 -16.21 13.01 -7.41
N PRO A 185 -15.69 14.23 -7.57
CA PRO A 185 -14.51 14.70 -6.83
C PRO A 185 -14.64 14.59 -5.30
N LEU A 186 -15.83 14.82 -4.74
CA LEU A 186 -16.06 14.75 -3.29
C LEU A 186 -15.99 13.30 -2.76
N PRO A 187 -16.78 12.33 -3.28
CA PRO A 187 -16.60 10.91 -2.96
C PRO A 187 -15.18 10.40 -3.19
N ALA A 188 -14.54 10.84 -4.28
CA ALA A 188 -13.16 10.47 -4.58
C ALA A 188 -12.18 10.91 -3.48
N LEU A 189 -12.42 12.06 -2.86
CA LEU A 189 -11.53 12.58 -1.79
C LEU A 189 -11.67 11.75 -0.51
N VAL A 190 -12.90 11.37 -0.18
CA VAL A 190 -13.18 10.48 0.96
C VAL A 190 -12.53 9.12 0.74
N ASP A 191 -12.72 8.52 -0.44
CA ASP A 191 -12.10 7.23 -0.79
C ASP A 191 -10.57 7.31 -0.82
N ALA A 192 -10.00 8.40 -1.36
CA ALA A 192 -8.56 8.63 -1.35
C ALA A 192 -8.01 8.73 0.07
N SER A 193 -8.68 9.47 0.94
CA SER A 193 -8.31 9.62 2.36
C SER A 193 -8.36 8.28 3.09
N LYS A 194 -9.45 7.51 2.89
CA LYS A 194 -9.62 6.18 3.45
C LYS A 194 -8.51 5.24 2.96
N ARG A 195 -8.21 5.25 1.67
CA ARG A 195 -7.16 4.42 1.09
C ARG A 195 -5.78 4.76 1.62
N THR A 196 -5.48 6.05 1.82
CA THR A 196 -4.24 6.49 2.48
C THR A 196 -4.17 5.95 3.91
N ALA A 197 -5.23 6.08 4.70
CA ALA A 197 -5.28 5.57 6.07
C ALA A 197 -5.14 4.04 6.15
N GLU A 198 -5.83 3.29 5.29
CA GLU A 198 -5.70 1.82 5.19
C GLU A 198 -4.27 1.41 4.84
N THR A 199 -3.61 2.14 3.94
CA THR A 199 -2.22 1.88 3.55
C THR A 199 -1.27 2.16 4.71
N ILE A 200 -1.47 3.27 5.45
CA ILE A 200 -0.69 3.58 6.67
C ILE A 200 -0.81 2.44 7.69
N VAL A 201 -2.05 2.00 7.99
CA VAL A 201 -2.30 0.91 8.95
C VAL A 201 -1.63 -0.38 8.50
N MET A 202 -1.71 -0.70 7.20
CA MET A 202 -1.07 -1.88 6.63
C MET A 202 0.45 -1.84 6.79
N ILE A 203 1.09 -0.70 6.53
CA ILE A 203 2.54 -0.53 6.70
C ILE A 203 2.91 -0.73 8.17
N ILE A 204 2.21 -0.07 9.11
CA ILE A 204 2.47 -0.18 10.54
C ILE A 204 2.30 -1.64 11.02
N MET A 205 1.23 -2.32 10.61
CA MET A 205 0.99 -3.72 10.94
C MET A 205 2.07 -4.64 10.34
N GLY A 206 2.47 -4.41 9.09
CA GLY A 206 3.54 -5.15 8.44
C GLY A 206 4.86 -5.01 9.18
N MET A 207 5.21 -3.78 9.56
CA MET A 207 6.40 -3.50 10.36
C MET A 207 6.35 -4.18 11.74
N GLY A 208 5.22 -4.13 12.44
CA GLY A 208 5.06 -4.79 13.73
C GLY A 208 5.30 -6.30 13.66
N LYS A 209 4.80 -6.95 12.60
CA LYS A 209 5.02 -8.39 12.37
C LYS A 209 6.47 -8.77 12.10
N VAL A 210 7.24 -7.88 11.45
CA VAL A 210 8.68 -8.09 11.24
C VAL A 210 9.41 -8.09 12.59
N ILE A 211 9.04 -7.18 13.49
CA ILE A 211 9.64 -7.08 14.84
C ILE A 211 9.31 -8.31 15.70
N VAL A 212 8.07 -8.80 15.63
CA VAL A 212 7.62 -9.99 16.40
C VAL A 212 8.17 -11.31 15.82
N GLY A 213 8.88 -11.27 14.69
CA GLY A 213 9.48 -12.47 14.09
C GLY A 213 8.48 -13.42 13.41
N VAL A 214 7.26 -12.94 13.13
CA VAL A 214 6.21 -13.73 12.44
C VAL A 214 6.46 -13.80 10.93
N PHE A 215 7.38 -12.98 10.41
CA PHE A 215 7.83 -13.03 9.02
C PHE A 215 8.97 -14.05 8.86
N SER A 216 8.70 -15.15 8.16
CA SER A 216 9.75 -16.02 7.64
C SER A 216 10.59 -15.23 6.62
N LEU A 217 11.91 -15.18 6.83
CA LEU A 217 12.86 -14.55 5.90
C LEU A 217 12.81 -15.18 4.49
N GLN A 218 12.14 -16.33 4.32
CA GLN A 218 11.97 -17.02 3.04
C GLN A 218 10.90 -16.40 2.13
N THR A 219 9.91 -15.70 2.69
CA THR A 219 8.98 -14.85 1.89
C THR A 219 9.50 -13.41 1.76
N THR A 220 10.58 -13.10 2.48
CA THR A 220 11.22 -11.78 2.54
C THR A 220 12.37 -11.71 1.55
N GLY A 221 12.07 -11.77 0.25
CA GLY A 221 12.94 -11.17 -0.79
C GLY A 221 12.98 -9.63 -0.68
N GLY A 222 12.89 -9.08 0.53
CA GLY A 222 12.13 -7.86 0.85
C GLY A 222 12.70 -6.52 0.42
N GLN A 223 13.89 -6.46 -0.19
CA GLN A 223 14.48 -5.21 -0.67
C GLN A 223 15.06 -5.33 -2.09
N ILE A 224 15.49 -6.54 -2.50
CA ILE A 224 15.91 -6.83 -3.87
C ILE A 224 14.69 -7.07 -4.78
N LEU A 225 13.61 -7.68 -4.28
CA LEU A 225 12.38 -7.90 -5.03
C LEU A 225 11.61 -6.59 -5.28
N MET A 226 11.72 -5.59 -4.39
CA MET A 226 11.17 -4.24 -4.61
C MET A 226 11.84 -3.57 -5.81
N ALA A 227 13.17 -3.66 -5.95
CA ALA A 227 13.88 -3.13 -7.12
C ALA A 227 13.44 -3.84 -8.43
N GLN A 228 13.19 -5.15 -8.38
CA GLN A 228 12.70 -5.93 -9.53
C GLN A 228 11.23 -5.64 -9.85
N MET A 229 10.39 -5.33 -8.87
CA MET A 229 9.01 -4.89 -9.06
C MET A 229 8.94 -3.43 -9.57
N THR A 230 9.85 -2.56 -9.14
CA THR A 230 9.90 -1.14 -9.52
C THR A 230 10.14 -0.94 -11.02
N ALA A 231 10.98 -1.78 -11.63
CA ALA A 231 11.38 -1.61 -13.04
C ALA A 231 10.23 -1.80 -14.06
N PRO A 232 9.33 -2.79 -13.91
CA PRO A 232 8.13 -2.91 -14.75
C PRO A 232 7.05 -1.85 -14.49
N GLN A 233 6.95 -1.29 -13.27
CA GLN A 233 5.78 -0.48 -12.89
C GLN A 233 5.70 0.87 -13.61
N VAL A 234 6.83 1.51 -13.88
CA VAL A 234 6.89 2.73 -14.72
C VAL A 234 6.57 2.41 -16.17
N GLN A 235 6.89 1.20 -16.64
CA GLN A 235 6.64 0.77 -18.02
C GLN A 235 5.19 0.33 -18.26
N GLN A 236 4.45 -0.01 -17.20
CA GLN A 236 3.03 -0.36 -17.26
C GLN A 236 2.09 0.86 -17.33
N GLY A 237 2.63 2.07 -17.53
CA GLY A 237 1.87 3.28 -17.82
C GLY A 237 1.78 4.28 -16.65
N PHE A 238 1.27 5.47 -16.97
CA PHE A 238 1.25 6.63 -16.08
C PHE A 238 0.47 6.39 -14.77
N VAL A 239 -0.60 5.57 -14.81
CA VAL A 239 -1.41 5.22 -13.64
C VAL A 239 -0.59 4.49 -12.58
N ASN A 240 0.24 3.51 -12.98
CA ASN A 240 1.05 2.75 -12.05
C ASN A 240 2.17 3.60 -11.45
N MET A 241 2.70 4.56 -12.20
CA MET A 241 3.66 5.53 -11.68
C MET A 241 3.04 6.41 -10.57
N ILE A 242 1.80 6.89 -10.74
CA ILE A 242 1.08 7.66 -9.71
C ILE A 242 0.83 6.79 -8.47
N LEU A 243 0.33 5.57 -8.66
CA LEU A 243 0.08 4.64 -7.56
C LEU A 243 1.35 4.33 -6.77
N PHE A 244 2.46 4.09 -7.48
CA PHE A 244 3.76 3.85 -6.87
C PHE A 244 4.28 5.08 -6.12
N THR A 245 4.14 6.27 -6.70
CA THR A 245 4.52 7.53 -6.06
C THR A 245 3.73 7.77 -4.79
N ALA A 246 2.41 7.50 -4.80
CA ALA A 246 1.56 7.62 -3.62
C ALA A 246 1.99 6.61 -2.54
N LEU A 247 2.27 5.36 -2.91
CA LEU A 247 2.76 4.35 -1.98
C LEU A 247 4.11 4.75 -1.34
N LEU A 248 5.08 5.19 -2.15
CA LEU A 248 6.37 5.67 -1.65
C LEU A 248 6.22 6.90 -0.75
N SER A 249 5.31 7.81 -1.08
CA SER A 249 5.02 8.98 -0.25
C SER A 249 4.51 8.56 1.12
N ILE A 250 3.55 7.63 1.19
CA ILE A 250 3.04 7.09 2.47
C ILE A 250 4.16 6.39 3.23
N ASN A 251 4.95 5.54 2.57
CA ASN A 251 6.09 4.87 3.21
C ASN A 251 7.06 5.87 3.83
N LEU A 252 7.45 6.90 3.09
CA LEU A 252 8.36 7.93 3.59
C LEU A 252 7.75 8.69 4.78
N GLY A 253 6.45 9.02 4.72
CA GLY A 253 5.74 9.62 5.85
C GLY A 253 5.72 8.73 7.10
N VAL A 254 5.38 7.43 6.96
CA VAL A 254 5.33 6.49 8.08
C VAL A 254 6.73 6.25 8.65
N LEU A 255 7.72 5.99 7.79
CA LEU A 255 9.10 5.77 8.22
C LEU A 255 9.65 6.98 8.96
N ASN A 256 9.38 8.19 8.47
CA ASN A 256 9.86 9.41 9.13
C ASN A 256 9.24 9.64 10.50
N LEU A 257 8.12 9.01 10.85
CA LEU A 257 7.55 9.06 12.21
C LEU A 257 8.17 8.06 13.18
N LEU A 258 9.03 7.15 12.71
CA LEU A 258 9.68 6.17 13.57
C LEU A 258 10.69 6.82 14.51
N PRO A 259 10.91 6.25 15.71
CA PRO A 259 11.81 6.80 16.72
C PRO A 259 13.29 6.55 16.40
N PHE A 260 13.70 6.81 15.16
CA PHE A 260 15.08 6.72 14.70
C PHE A 260 15.75 8.10 14.71
N PRO A 261 16.96 8.25 15.27
CA PRO A 261 17.58 9.57 15.48
C PRO A 261 17.76 10.45 14.24
N PHE A 262 17.93 9.85 13.06
CA PHE A 262 18.10 10.56 11.78
C PHE A 262 16.77 10.89 11.08
N LEU A 263 15.64 10.52 11.68
CA LEU A 263 14.28 10.78 11.18
C LEU A 263 13.56 11.80 12.07
N ASP A 264 12.45 12.33 11.56
CA ASP A 264 11.61 13.30 12.28
C ASP A 264 11.07 12.73 13.60
N GLY A 265 10.70 11.45 13.63
CA GLY A 265 10.22 10.76 14.82
C GLY A 265 11.28 10.65 15.91
N GLY A 266 12.56 10.59 15.55
CA GLY A 266 13.66 10.72 16.52
C GLY A 266 13.64 12.10 17.21
N ARG A 267 13.44 13.18 16.44
CA ARG A 267 13.30 14.54 16.99
C ARG A 267 12.06 14.66 17.88
N LEU A 268 10.95 14.00 17.54
CA LEU A 268 9.77 13.91 18.40
C LEU A 268 10.10 13.20 19.73
N CYS A 269 10.86 12.10 19.70
CA CYS A 269 11.29 11.43 20.93
C CYS A 269 12.11 12.35 21.84
N PHE A 270 13.00 13.16 21.26
CA PHE A 270 13.75 14.15 22.05
C PHE A 270 12.86 15.24 22.64
N LEU A 271 11.85 15.70 21.91
CA LEU A 271 10.84 16.63 22.44
C LEU A 271 10.05 16.01 23.60
N VAL A 272 9.68 14.73 23.49
CA VAL A 272 9.04 14.00 24.59
C VAL A 272 9.96 13.92 25.82
N ILE A 273 11.25 13.61 25.61
CA ILE A 273 12.25 13.56 26.69
C ILE A 273 12.41 14.95 27.33
N GLU A 274 12.44 16.01 26.53
CA GLU A 274 12.54 17.40 27.00
C GLU A 274 11.32 17.79 27.86
N VAL A 275 10.10 17.42 27.45
CA VAL A 275 8.89 17.62 28.25
C VAL A 275 8.97 16.86 29.57
N LEU A 276 9.47 15.62 29.57
CA LEU A 276 9.59 14.79 30.78
C LEU A 276 10.70 15.29 31.73
N GLN A 277 11.80 15.82 31.19
CA GLN A 277 12.95 16.30 31.97
C GLN A 277 12.83 17.77 32.37
N GLY A 278 11.89 18.53 31.79
CA GLY A 278 11.69 19.95 32.07
C GLY A 278 12.85 20.86 31.63
N ARG A 279 13.80 20.35 30.84
CA ARG A 279 14.97 21.08 30.34
C ARG A 279 15.29 20.70 28.89
N PRO A 280 15.77 21.65 28.07
CA PRO A 280 16.08 21.37 26.67
C PRO A 280 17.25 20.39 26.53
N VAL A 281 17.12 19.45 25.60
CA VAL A 281 18.21 18.54 25.23
C VAL A 281 19.20 19.30 24.36
N SER A 282 20.47 19.33 24.77
CA SER A 282 21.50 20.07 24.03
C SER A 282 21.67 19.53 22.59
N LEU A 283 21.85 20.42 21.61
CA LEU A 283 22.11 20.07 20.22
C LEU A 283 23.32 19.14 20.01
N LYS A 284 24.30 19.17 20.93
CA LYS A 284 25.46 18.28 20.91
C LYS A 284 25.05 16.82 21.16
N VAL A 285 24.17 16.59 22.14
CA VAL A 285 23.64 15.25 22.45
C VAL A 285 22.80 14.72 21.29
N LEU A 286 21.96 15.58 20.69
CA LEU A 286 21.17 15.21 19.51
C LEU A 286 22.06 14.75 18.33
N ARG A 287 23.08 15.56 17.98
CA ARG A 287 24.03 15.22 16.92
C ARG A 287 24.82 13.95 17.23
N MET A 288 25.27 13.77 18.47
CA MET A 288 26.00 12.57 18.87
C MET A 288 25.10 11.32 18.75
N ALA A 289 23.86 11.39 19.23
CA ALA A 289 22.90 10.29 19.09
C ALA A 289 22.61 9.95 17.63
N GLN A 290 22.51 10.96 16.76
CA GLN A 290 22.37 10.78 15.31
C GLN A 290 23.56 10.04 14.70
N TRP A 291 24.79 10.47 14.98
CA TRP A 291 25.99 9.82 14.45
C TRP A 291 26.14 8.38 14.96
N VAL A 292 25.86 8.14 16.24
CA VAL A 292 25.87 6.77 16.81
C VAL A 292 24.85 5.89 16.11
N ALA A 293 23.63 6.38 15.87
CA ALA A 293 22.60 5.63 15.17
C ALA A 293 22.96 5.34 13.71
N VAL A 294 23.55 6.31 13.00
CA VAL A 294 24.04 6.11 11.62
C VAL A 294 25.17 5.09 11.59
N ALA A 295 26.13 5.18 12.51
CA ALA A 295 27.22 4.20 12.60
C ALA A 295 26.68 2.78 12.86
N LEU A 296 25.73 2.64 13.79
CA LEU A 296 25.09 1.36 14.09
C LEU A 296 24.28 0.83 12.91
N LEU A 297 23.56 1.69 12.18
CA LEU A 297 22.84 1.32 10.97
C LEU A 297 23.80 0.83 9.89
N VAL A 298 24.92 1.52 9.65
CA VAL A 298 25.93 1.10 8.67
C VAL A 298 26.53 -0.25 9.06
N VAL A 299 26.83 -0.47 10.34
CA VAL A 299 27.30 -1.78 10.83
C VAL A 299 26.26 -2.87 10.58
N LEU A 300 24.97 -2.59 10.84
CA LEU A 300 23.89 -3.55 10.62
C LEU A 300 23.67 -3.86 9.13
N ILE A 301 23.76 -2.86 8.25
CA ILE A 301 23.71 -3.05 6.80
C ILE A 301 24.92 -3.88 6.34
N MET A 302 26.13 -3.57 6.80
CA MET A 302 27.34 -4.32 6.46
C MET A 302 27.25 -5.78 6.94
N LEU A 303 26.72 -6.01 8.14
CA LEU A 303 26.45 -7.35 8.66
C LEU A 303 25.44 -8.09 7.77
N ALA A 304 24.32 -7.45 7.42
CA ALA A 304 23.30 -8.06 6.57
C ALA A 304 23.83 -8.41 5.18
N VAL A 305 24.62 -7.52 4.58
CA VAL A 305 25.31 -7.75 3.30
C VAL A 305 26.28 -8.92 3.44
N CYS A 306 27.11 -8.94 4.50
CA CYS A 306 28.06 -10.03 4.75
C CYS A 306 27.35 -11.39 4.89
N LEU A 307 26.24 -11.44 5.61
CA LEU A 307 25.41 -12.65 5.74
C LEU A 307 24.82 -13.09 4.39
N ALA A 308 24.31 -12.16 3.59
CA ALA A 308 23.79 -12.47 2.26
C ALA A 308 24.87 -13.03 1.33
N PHE A 309 26.07 -12.42 1.33
CA PHE A 309 27.22 -12.93 0.58
C PHE A 309 27.65 -14.32 1.07
N TYR A 310 27.65 -14.54 2.39
CA TYR A 310 27.95 -15.84 2.97
C TYR A 310 26.97 -16.92 2.49
N ASP A 311 25.66 -16.63 2.53
CA ASP A 311 24.62 -17.54 2.05
C ASP A 311 24.75 -17.85 0.55
N GLU A 312 25.10 -16.85 -0.26
CA GLU A 312 25.30 -16.98 -1.71
C GLU A 312 26.51 -17.88 -2.03
N ILE A 313 27.64 -17.65 -1.36
CA ILE A 313 28.86 -18.47 -1.49
C ILE A 313 28.57 -19.92 -1.07
N PHE A 314 27.89 -20.11 0.06
CA PHE A 314 27.57 -21.45 0.57
C PHE A 314 26.60 -22.19 -0.36
N ARG A 315 25.64 -21.48 -0.96
CA ARG A 315 24.75 -22.03 -1.99
C ARG A 315 25.52 -22.46 -3.24
N TYR A 316 26.45 -21.62 -3.71
CA TYR A 316 27.32 -21.93 -4.86
C TYR A 316 28.22 -23.15 -4.61
N LEU A 317 28.81 -23.26 -3.42
CA LEU A 317 29.63 -24.41 -3.04
C LEU A 317 28.84 -25.72 -2.92
N LYS A 318 27.55 -25.69 -2.57
CA LYS A 318 26.68 -26.89 -2.55
C LYS A 318 26.27 -27.39 -3.94
N THR A 319 26.39 -26.54 -4.96
CA THR A 319 26.11 -26.88 -6.37
C THR A 319 27.33 -27.39 -7.13
N LEU A 320 28.52 -27.36 -6.53
CA LEU A 320 29.75 -28.00 -7.03
C LEU A 320 29.88 -29.43 -6.50
#